data_AF-A0AAV4YBP2-F1
#
_entry.id   AF-A0AAV4YBP2-F1
#
_cell.length_a   1.000
_cell.length_b   1.000
_cell.length_c   1.000
_cell.angle_alpha   90.00
_cell.angle_beta   90.00
_cell.angle_gamma   90.00
#
_symmetry.space_group_name_H-M   'P 1'
#
loop_
_entity.id
_entity.type
_entity.pdbx_description
1 polymer ?
#
loop_
_entity_poly.entity_id
_entity_poly.type
_entity_poly.pdbx_seq_one_letter_code
_entity_poly.pdbx_strand_id
1 'polypeptide(L)'
;RPKPHTTSATTSPATMVNSSRTRKESSDGKGNVQGSYGYTDAHGIYRQVDYVADAYGFRANVKTNEPGTDNQNPADVHIQANPVQYAPAPHYGGYPRY
;
A
#
# COMPACT_ATOMS: atom_id res chain seq x y z
N ARG A 1 11.41 8.95 40.78
CA ARG A 1 11.56 8.46 39.39
C ARG A 1 10.49 7.41 39.13
N PRO A 2 9.61 7.54 38.11
CA PRO A 2 8.50 6.60 37.92
C PRO A 2 9.02 5.21 37.56
N LYS A 3 8.39 4.16 38.11
CA LYS A 3 8.63 2.76 37.77
C LYS A 3 8.03 2.45 36.38
N PRO A 4 8.66 1.61 35.54
CA PRO A 4 8.05 1.17 34.30
C PRO A 4 6.84 0.29 34.60
N HIS A 5 5.70 0.61 34.02
CA HIS A 5 4.54 -0.27 33.96
C HIS A 5 4.69 -1.12 32.69
N THR A 6 4.95 -2.42 32.89
CA THR A 6 4.75 -3.42 31.85
C THR A 6 3.25 -3.61 31.67
N THR A 7 2.71 -3.07 30.58
CA THR A 7 1.40 -3.50 30.08
C THR A 7 1.59 -4.84 29.37
N SER A 8 1.28 -5.93 30.07
CA SER A 8 1.12 -7.24 29.45
C SER A 8 -0.14 -7.22 28.58
N ALA A 9 0.02 -6.95 27.29
CA ALA A 9 -1.02 -7.25 26.32
C ALA A 9 -0.99 -8.76 26.06
N THR A 10 -1.87 -9.51 26.71
CA THR A 10 -2.15 -10.91 26.36
C THR A 10 -2.92 -10.92 25.04
N THR A 11 -2.20 -10.95 23.92
CA THR A 11 -2.81 -11.12 22.60
C THR A 11 -3.06 -12.60 22.36
N SER A 12 -4.35 -12.95 22.23
CA SER A 12 -4.84 -14.28 21.88
C SER A 12 -4.26 -14.74 20.53
N PRO A 13 -3.84 -16.00 20.35
CA PRO A 13 -3.04 -16.45 19.20
C PRO A 13 -3.85 -16.71 17.91
N ALA A 14 -4.78 -15.82 17.55
CA ALA A 14 -5.49 -15.89 16.27
C ALA A 14 -5.32 -14.56 15.52
N THR A 15 -4.62 -14.62 14.38
CA THR A 15 -4.32 -13.52 13.45
C THR A 15 -3.12 -12.66 13.86
N MET A 16 -1.92 -13.22 13.74
CA MET A 16 -0.73 -12.41 13.49
C MET A 16 -0.96 -11.67 12.16
N VAL A 17 -1.33 -10.39 12.21
CA VAL A 17 -1.40 -9.52 11.04
C VAL A 17 0.00 -8.98 10.76
N ASN A 18 0.71 -9.64 9.85
CA ASN A 18 2.03 -9.24 9.39
C ASN A 18 1.92 -8.26 8.21
N SER A 19 1.53 -7.01 8.51
CA SER A 19 1.67 -5.90 7.57
C SER A 19 3.13 -5.43 7.49
N SER A 20 3.66 -5.21 6.29
CA SER A 20 5.02 -4.73 6.05
C SER A 20 5.04 -3.41 5.27
N ARG A 21 6.06 -2.59 5.49
CA ARG A 21 6.30 -1.35 4.76
C ARG A 21 7.78 -1.22 4.47
N THR A 22 8.13 -0.76 3.27
CA THR A 22 9.52 -0.55 2.83
C THR A 22 9.64 0.82 2.19
N ARG A 23 10.81 1.45 2.37
CA ARG A 23 11.18 2.68 1.67
C ARG A 23 12.69 2.71 1.51
N LYS A 24 13.14 3.09 0.32
CA LYS A 24 14.54 3.39 0.00
C LYS A 24 14.58 4.60 -0.90
N GLU A 25 15.48 5.54 -0.63
CA GLU A 25 15.62 6.77 -1.40
C GLU A 25 17.10 7.14 -1.47
N SER A 26 17.51 7.72 -2.59
CA SER A 26 18.84 8.24 -2.82
C SER A 26 18.74 9.55 -3.59
N SER A 27 19.50 10.55 -3.18
CA SER A 27 19.65 11.81 -3.90
C SER A 27 21.12 12.04 -4.28
N ASP A 28 21.35 12.70 -5.41
CA ASP A 28 22.68 13.10 -5.86
C ASP A 28 23.11 14.51 -5.38
N GLY A 29 22.27 15.17 -4.58
CA GLY A 29 22.51 16.53 -4.09
C GLY A 29 22.30 17.64 -5.13
N LYS A 30 21.89 17.32 -6.36
CA LYS A 30 21.62 18.27 -7.45
C LYS A 30 20.13 18.37 -7.79
N GLY A 31 19.28 17.82 -6.92
CA GLY A 31 17.84 17.76 -7.12
C GLY A 31 17.35 16.51 -7.82
N ASN A 32 18.24 15.58 -8.22
CA ASN A 32 17.82 14.28 -8.71
C ASN A 32 17.59 13.34 -7.52
N VAL A 33 16.45 12.66 -7.54
CA VAL A 33 16.03 11.70 -6.50
C VAL A 33 15.54 10.45 -7.18
N GLN A 34 16.01 9.29 -6.71
CA GLN A 34 15.46 8.00 -7.09
C GLN A 34 15.15 7.19 -5.86
N GLY A 35 14.12 6.37 -5.93
CA GLY A 35 13.75 5.55 -4.78
C GLY A 35 12.67 4.56 -5.09
N SER A 36 12.31 3.84 -4.04
CA SER A 36 11.15 2.99 -4.03
C SER A 36 10.47 3.00 -2.68
N TYR A 37 9.16 2.77 -2.71
CA TYR A 37 8.40 2.49 -1.50
C TYR A 37 7.41 1.37 -1.77
N GLY A 38 7.03 0.66 -0.73
CA GLY A 38 6.00 -0.34 -0.84
C GLY A 38 5.38 -0.72 0.49
N TYR A 39 4.28 -1.46 0.40
CA TYR A 39 3.66 -2.08 1.56
C TYR A 39 2.99 -3.39 1.18
N THR A 40 2.74 -4.20 2.19
CA THR A 40 1.82 -5.35 2.14
C THR A 40 0.98 -5.31 3.39
N ASP A 41 -0.34 -5.46 3.29
CA ASP A 41 -1.24 -5.52 4.44
C ASP A 41 -1.56 -6.96 4.89
N ALA A 42 -2.40 -7.07 5.92
CA ALA A 42 -2.89 -8.33 6.49
C ALA A 42 -3.52 -9.29 5.46
N HIS A 43 -4.09 -8.72 4.40
CA HIS A 43 -4.85 -9.44 3.38
C HIS A 43 -3.98 -9.78 2.16
N GLY A 44 -2.68 -9.49 2.21
CA GLY A 44 -1.78 -9.69 1.08
C GLY A 44 -1.97 -8.66 -0.04
N ILE A 45 -2.67 -7.56 0.23
CA ILE A 45 -2.72 -6.42 -0.70
C ILE A 45 -1.40 -5.70 -0.63
N TYR A 46 -0.82 -5.44 -1.80
CA TYR A 46 0.47 -4.78 -1.92
C TYR A 46 0.46 -3.67 -2.96
N ARG A 47 1.35 -2.71 -2.72
CA ARG A 47 1.79 -1.72 -3.71
C ARG A 47 3.30 -1.61 -3.62
N GLN A 48 3.97 -1.64 -4.76
CA GLN A 48 5.38 -1.31 -4.92
C GLN A 48 5.47 -0.18 -5.94
N VAL A 49 6.20 0.88 -5.60
CA VAL A 49 6.45 2.02 -6.48
C VAL A 49 7.94 2.25 -6.60
N ASP A 50 8.44 2.24 -7.82
CA ASP A 50 9.81 2.63 -8.16
C ASP A 50 9.74 3.96 -8.92
N TYR A 51 10.47 4.98 -8.48
CA TYR A 51 10.34 6.34 -9.01
C TYR A 51 11.67 7.04 -9.22
N VAL A 52 11.66 8.01 -10.15
CA VAL A 52 12.74 8.96 -10.43
C VAL A 52 12.14 10.36 -10.55
N ALA A 53 12.77 11.32 -9.91
CA ALA A 53 12.54 12.75 -10.10
C ALA A 53 13.86 13.38 -10.55
N ASP A 54 13.86 13.96 -11.75
CA ASP A 54 15.01 14.65 -12.34
C ASP A 54 14.56 15.79 -13.28
N ALA A 55 15.47 16.29 -14.11
CA ALA A 55 15.20 17.35 -15.09
C ALA A 55 14.07 17.03 -16.10
N TYR A 56 13.76 15.76 -16.33
CA TYR A 56 12.67 15.31 -17.20
C TYR A 56 11.32 15.19 -16.46
N GLY A 57 11.26 15.60 -15.19
CA GLY A 57 10.06 15.52 -14.36
C GLY A 57 9.99 14.24 -13.52
N PHE A 58 8.82 13.98 -12.95
CA PHE A 58 8.56 12.80 -12.11
C PHE A 58 8.07 11.64 -12.97
N ARG A 59 8.69 10.46 -12.81
CA ARG A 59 8.30 9.21 -13.47
C ARG A 59 8.23 8.09 -12.43
N ALA A 60 7.23 7.22 -12.55
CA ALA A 60 7.08 6.09 -11.65
C ALA A 60 6.56 4.83 -12.33
N ASN A 61 6.97 3.68 -11.81
CA ASN A 61 6.41 2.37 -12.12
C ASN A 61 5.72 1.84 -10.87
N VAL A 62 4.43 1.51 -10.98
CA VAL A 62 3.61 0.99 -9.89
C VAL A 62 3.23 -0.46 -10.18
N LYS A 63 3.47 -1.36 -9.22
CA LYS A 63 2.97 -2.74 -9.24
C LYS A 63 2.01 -2.92 -8.07
N THR A 64 0.79 -3.37 -8.33
CA THR A 64 -0.24 -3.49 -7.29
C THR A 64 -1.22 -4.62 -7.57
N ASN A 65 -1.85 -5.16 -6.53
CA ASN A 65 -3.02 -6.03 -6.62
C ASN A 65 -4.27 -5.41 -5.96
N GLU A 66 -4.28 -4.10 -5.76
CA GLU A 66 -5.38 -3.39 -5.10
C GLU A 66 -6.68 -3.47 -5.91
N PRO A 67 -7.80 -3.88 -5.26
CA PRO A 67 -9.11 -3.89 -5.89
C PRO A 67 -9.50 -2.49 -6.40
N GLY A 68 -10.05 -2.41 -7.60
CA GLY A 68 -10.49 -1.14 -8.19
C GLY A 68 -9.36 -0.25 -8.72
N THR A 69 -8.12 -0.73 -8.77
CA THR A 69 -7.04 -0.04 -9.48
C THR A 69 -6.94 -0.56 -10.91
N ASP A 70 -7.16 0.33 -11.87
CA ASP A 70 -7.00 0.05 -13.29
C ASP A 70 -5.59 0.36 -13.79
N ASN A 71 -5.21 -0.25 -14.92
CA ASN A 71 -3.98 0.04 -15.67
C ASN A 71 -4.09 1.34 -16.47
N GLN A 72 -4.47 2.42 -15.83
CA GLN A 72 -4.39 3.74 -16.42
C GLN A 72 -2.94 4.22 -16.27
N ASN A 73 -2.32 4.68 -17.34
CA ASN A 73 -0.96 5.22 -17.34
C ASN A 73 -1.00 6.76 -17.41
N PRO A 74 -1.44 7.48 -16.36
CA PRO A 74 -1.50 8.93 -16.37
C PRO A 74 -0.10 9.53 -16.17
N ALA A 75 0.15 10.70 -16.78
CA ALA A 75 1.20 11.64 -16.39
C ALA A 75 2.56 10.99 -16.04
N ASP A 76 3.14 10.24 -16.99
CA ASP A 76 4.45 9.58 -16.87
C ASP A 76 4.55 8.51 -15.76
N VAL A 77 3.41 8.01 -15.29
CA VAL A 77 3.29 6.87 -14.39
C VAL A 77 2.83 5.64 -15.19
N HIS A 78 3.57 4.54 -15.05
CA HIS A 78 3.18 3.24 -15.58
C HIS A 78 2.61 2.37 -14.46
N ILE A 79 1.38 1.88 -14.62
CA ILE A 79 0.70 1.05 -13.62
C ILE A 79 0.55 -0.38 -14.14
N GLN A 80 0.98 -1.34 -13.33
CA GLN A 80 0.81 -2.78 -13.50
C GLN A 80 -0.04 -3.32 -12.35
N ALA A 81 -1.35 -3.21 -12.50
CA ALA A 81 -2.37 -3.72 -11.61
C ALA A 81 -2.77 -5.15 -11.99
N ASN A 82 -2.77 -6.03 -11.00
CA ASN A 82 -3.37 -7.37 -11.04
C ASN A 82 -4.37 -7.50 -9.87
N PRO A 83 -5.51 -6.78 -9.92
CA PRO A 83 -6.40 -6.62 -8.79
C PRO A 83 -7.01 -7.95 -8.35
N VAL A 84 -6.95 -8.22 -7.05
CA VAL A 84 -7.75 -9.33 -6.49
C VAL A 84 -9.22 -8.92 -6.44
N GLN A 85 -10.11 -9.82 -6.86
CA GLN A 85 -11.56 -9.62 -6.73
C GLN A 85 -11.92 -9.86 -5.27
N TYR A 86 -12.23 -8.82 -4.49
CA TYR A 86 -13.02 -9.02 -3.29
C TYR A 86 -14.45 -9.31 -3.74
N ALA A 87 -15.00 -10.46 -3.35
CA ALA A 87 -16.43 -10.67 -3.47
C ALA A 87 -17.15 -9.46 -2.85
N PRO A 88 -18.16 -8.87 -3.51
CA PRO A 88 -18.85 -7.71 -2.96
C PRO A 88 -19.35 -8.09 -1.56
N ALA A 89 -19.08 -7.24 -0.58
CA ALA A 89 -19.68 -7.38 0.75
C ALA A 89 -21.20 -7.57 0.55
N PRO A 90 -21.83 -8.56 1.20
CA PRO A 90 -23.26 -8.78 1.05
C PRO A 90 -23.99 -7.48 1.37
N HIS A 91 -24.75 -6.95 0.41
CA HIS A 91 -25.57 -5.77 0.63
C HIS A 91 -26.64 -6.10 1.68
N TYR A 92 -26.43 -5.67 2.93
CA TYR A 92 -27.49 -5.60 3.93
C TYR A 92 -28.39 -4.42 3.59
N GLY A 93 -29.38 -4.61 2.72
CA GLY A 93 -30.21 -3.51 2.25
C GLY A 93 -31.45 -3.93 1.48
N GLY A 94 -32.23 -4.85 2.04
CA GLY A 94 -33.55 -5.20 1.49
C GLY A 94 -34.60 -5.22 2.59
N TYR A 95 -35.03 -4.05 3.09
CA TYR A 95 -36.32 -4.00 3.78
C TYR A 95 -37.42 -4.03 2.71
N PRO A 96 -38.34 -5.02 2.72
CA PRO A 96 -39.44 -5.04 1.78
C PRO A 96 -40.36 -3.85 2.04
N ARG A 97 -40.69 -3.14 0.97
CA ARG A 97 -41.72 -2.09 0.97
C ARG A 97 -43.08 -2.78 1.05
N TYR A 98 -43.84 -2.50 2.11
CA TYR A 98 -45.29 -2.45 2.10
C TYR A 98 -45.71 -1.10 2.64
#